data_AF-A0A2S7QRV9-F1
#
_entry.id   AF-A0A2S7QRV9-F1
#
_cell.length_a   1.000
_cell.length_b   1.000
_cell.length_c   1.000
_cell.angle_alpha   90.00
_cell.angle_beta   90.00
_cell.angle_gamma   90.00
#
_symmetry.space_group_name_H-M   'P 1'
#
loop_
_entity.id
_entity.type
_entity.pdbx_description
1 polymer ?
#
loop_
_entity_poly.entity_id
_entity_poly.type
_entity_poly.pdbx_seq_one_letter_code
_entity_poly.pdbx_strand_id
1 'polypeptide(L)'
;MKQEIGNSFTTKLEGMFKDVNMSEDLTAGYRTHIQNLGDMDTKHIELGATILTTNYWPMESMGGNPMSDEGARISCNWPPEIQKLQDSFRAYYLKDRNGRMLTWIPHLGNADIRCTFPKVASEESGAKSRERKYELNVSTYAMLVLLLFNDLEDGEWLAFDEIRERLNIPEKELSRTLMSISGPPKSRVLLKKPGKVNEAPKSGDSFSFNAGFISKTVKIKAQAIGGISNRVEGDDERKETEERNDEHRGNVMDTVIVRIMKARKEFSHQQLVAEVISQLSQRFQPNINMMKRRIESLIEREYLERIDEAAVPTYRYLA
;
A
#
# COMPACT_ATOMS: atom_id res chain seq x y z
N MET A 1 -12.72 -15.58 17.35
CA MET A 1 -13.10 -14.73 16.19
C MET A 1 -14.26 -15.27 15.34
N LYS A 2 -14.10 -16.30 14.50
CA LYS A 2 -15.22 -16.76 13.62
C LYS A 2 -16.46 -17.21 14.39
N GLN A 3 -16.25 -17.94 15.50
CA GLN A 3 -17.32 -18.35 16.42
C GLN A 3 -17.90 -17.21 17.25
N GLU A 4 -17.17 -16.10 17.42
CA GLU A 4 -17.57 -14.99 18.31
C GLU A 4 -18.17 -13.80 17.56
N ILE A 5 -17.74 -13.54 16.31
CA ILE A 5 -18.08 -12.33 15.52
C ILE A 5 -18.81 -12.69 14.21
N GLY A 6 -18.77 -13.98 13.81
CA GLY A 6 -19.50 -14.52 12.67
C GLY A 6 -18.73 -14.58 11.34
N ASN A 7 -19.20 -15.43 10.43
CA ASN A 7 -18.53 -15.75 9.15
C ASN A 7 -18.35 -14.53 8.22
N SER A 8 -19.29 -13.59 8.22
CA SER A 8 -19.21 -12.41 7.35
C SER A 8 -18.07 -11.47 7.74
N PHE A 9 -17.66 -11.46 9.01
CA PHE A 9 -16.57 -10.63 9.50
C PHE A 9 -15.20 -11.18 9.12
N THR A 10 -15.03 -12.51 9.11
CA THR A 10 -13.73 -13.14 8.82
C THR A 10 -13.49 -13.40 7.33
N THR A 11 -14.50 -13.28 6.48
CA THR A 11 -14.42 -13.64 5.05
C THR A 11 -13.29 -12.90 4.31
N LYS A 12 -13.09 -11.60 4.58
CA LYS A 12 -11.99 -10.84 3.94
C LYS A 12 -10.61 -11.32 4.39
N LEU A 13 -10.43 -11.54 5.70
CA LEU A 13 -9.18 -12.05 6.28
C LEU A 13 -8.85 -13.46 5.74
N GLU A 14 -9.84 -14.34 5.68
CA GLU A 14 -9.69 -15.68 5.09
C GLU A 14 -9.29 -15.58 3.60
N GLY A 15 -9.88 -14.63 2.87
CA GLY A 15 -9.51 -14.31 1.48
C GLY A 15 -8.05 -13.84 1.35
N MET A 16 -7.58 -12.98 2.25
CA MET A 16 -6.19 -12.51 2.28
C MET A 16 -5.21 -13.67 2.48
N PHE A 17 -5.47 -14.58 3.42
CA PHE A 17 -4.62 -15.76 3.61
C PHE A 17 -4.61 -16.68 2.39
N LYS A 18 -5.76 -16.87 1.76
CA LYS A 18 -5.87 -17.67 0.54
C LYS A 18 -5.06 -17.06 -0.61
N ASP A 19 -5.11 -15.73 -0.77
CA ASP A 19 -4.32 -15.01 -1.77
C ASP A 19 -2.81 -15.22 -1.55
N VAL A 20 -2.32 -15.11 -0.30
CA VAL A 20 -0.90 -15.34 0.03
C VAL A 20 -0.48 -16.75 -0.34
N ASN A 21 -1.20 -17.78 0.12
CA ASN A 21 -0.85 -19.17 -0.14
C ASN A 21 -0.87 -19.50 -1.64
N MET A 22 -1.92 -19.05 -2.36
CA MET A 22 -2.03 -19.28 -3.81
C MET A 22 -0.92 -18.57 -4.59
N SER A 23 -0.39 -17.46 -4.06
CA SER A 23 0.70 -16.72 -4.67
C SER A 23 2.05 -17.42 -4.57
N GLU A 24 2.29 -18.16 -3.48
CA GLU A 24 3.50 -18.98 -3.33
C GLU A 24 3.55 -20.06 -4.40
N ASP A 25 2.45 -20.81 -4.58
CA ASP A 25 2.33 -21.84 -5.61
C ASP A 25 2.49 -21.26 -7.02
N LEU A 26 1.87 -20.11 -7.27
CA LEU A 26 1.94 -19.43 -8.56
C LEU A 26 3.37 -18.97 -8.87
N THR A 27 4.06 -18.39 -7.90
CA THR A 27 5.45 -17.93 -8.02
C THR A 27 6.38 -19.12 -8.26
N ALA A 28 6.19 -20.22 -7.53
CA ALA A 28 6.95 -21.44 -7.75
C ALA A 28 6.73 -22.00 -9.17
N GLY A 29 5.47 -22.06 -9.62
CA GLY A 29 5.13 -22.49 -10.98
C GLY A 29 5.74 -21.60 -12.06
N TYR A 30 5.71 -20.27 -11.87
CA TYR A 30 6.35 -19.33 -12.79
C TYR A 30 7.86 -19.55 -12.86
N ARG A 31 8.53 -19.73 -11.71
CA ARG A 31 9.97 -20.01 -11.65
C ARG A 31 10.32 -21.28 -12.44
N THR A 32 9.55 -22.36 -12.28
CA THR A 32 9.75 -23.60 -13.04
C THR A 32 9.45 -23.41 -14.53
N HIS A 33 8.41 -22.66 -14.89
CA HIS A 33 8.07 -22.36 -16.29
C HIS A 33 9.23 -21.66 -17.00
N ILE A 34 9.81 -20.66 -16.36
CA ILE A 34 10.97 -19.91 -16.87
C ILE A 34 12.20 -20.80 -17.00
N GLN A 35 12.51 -21.63 -16.00
CA GLN A 35 13.63 -22.57 -16.07
C GLN A 35 13.52 -23.55 -17.25
N ASN A 36 12.31 -23.98 -17.58
CA ASN A 36 12.04 -24.90 -18.69
C ASN A 36 12.14 -24.24 -20.07
N LEU A 37 12.06 -22.91 -20.18
CA LEU A 37 12.22 -22.20 -21.45
C LEU A 37 13.68 -22.16 -21.93
N GLY A 38 14.63 -22.67 -21.14
CA GLY A 38 16.01 -22.91 -21.57
C GLY A 38 16.88 -21.65 -21.68
N ASP A 39 16.35 -20.48 -21.33
CA ASP A 39 17.10 -19.22 -21.32
C ASP A 39 17.94 -19.13 -20.04
N MET A 40 18.98 -19.97 -19.96
CA MET A 40 19.93 -20.02 -18.84
C MET A 40 20.97 -18.90 -18.95
N ASP A 41 20.53 -17.64 -19.09
CA ASP A 41 21.43 -16.53 -18.83
C ASP A 41 21.54 -16.31 -17.31
N THR A 42 22.77 -16.29 -16.81
CA THR A 42 23.14 -16.06 -15.40
C THR A 42 22.75 -14.67 -14.86
N LYS A 43 22.08 -13.85 -15.68
CA LYS A 43 21.58 -12.51 -15.38
C LYS A 43 20.08 -12.48 -15.03
N HIS A 44 19.44 -13.62 -14.83
CA HIS A 44 18.00 -13.65 -14.56
C HIS A 44 17.64 -12.95 -13.24
N ILE A 45 16.74 -11.96 -13.31
CA ILE A 45 16.11 -11.32 -12.16
C ILE A 45 15.11 -12.30 -11.55
N GLU A 46 15.29 -12.72 -10.30
CA GLU A 46 14.32 -13.59 -9.63
C GLU A 46 13.07 -12.79 -9.22
N LEU A 47 11.89 -13.25 -9.66
CA LEU A 47 10.61 -12.63 -9.30
C LEU A 47 9.90 -13.44 -8.23
N GLY A 48 9.58 -12.79 -7.11
CA GLY A 48 8.55 -13.22 -6.17
C GLY A 48 7.29 -12.37 -6.36
N ALA A 49 6.15 -12.99 -6.68
CA ALA A 49 4.90 -12.26 -6.95
C ALA A 49 3.79 -12.66 -5.98
N THR A 50 3.29 -11.68 -5.21
CA THR A 50 2.10 -11.86 -4.37
C THR A 50 0.89 -11.24 -5.04
N ILE A 51 -0.09 -12.07 -5.41
CA ILE A 51 -1.31 -11.67 -6.10
C ILE A 51 -2.43 -11.46 -5.09
N LEU A 52 -2.92 -10.23 -5.04
CA LEU A 52 -3.87 -9.77 -4.06
C LEU A 52 -5.22 -9.48 -4.74
N THR A 53 -6.29 -10.09 -4.24
CA THR A 53 -7.65 -9.88 -4.75
C THR A 53 -8.21 -8.57 -4.18
N THR A 54 -8.50 -7.58 -5.04
CA THR A 54 -8.87 -6.21 -4.63
C THR A 54 -9.98 -6.13 -3.56
N ASN A 55 -10.93 -7.06 -3.54
CA ASN A 55 -12.05 -7.03 -2.59
C ASN A 55 -11.72 -7.57 -1.18
N TYR A 56 -10.58 -8.24 -1.01
CA TYR A 56 -10.15 -8.78 0.28
C TYR A 56 -9.16 -7.87 1.01
N TRP A 57 -8.37 -7.07 0.27
CA TRP A 57 -7.32 -6.24 0.84
C TRP A 57 -7.78 -4.77 1.02
N PRO A 58 -7.24 -4.04 2.02
CA PRO A 58 -7.56 -2.62 2.21
C PRO A 58 -7.21 -1.79 0.97
N MET A 59 -8.15 -0.98 0.47
CA MET A 59 -7.99 -0.24 -0.79
C MET A 59 -6.85 0.79 -0.71
N GLU A 60 -6.63 1.37 0.47
CA GLU A 60 -5.59 2.34 0.78
C GLU A 60 -4.20 1.73 0.58
N SER A 61 -4.03 0.50 1.08
CA SER A 61 -2.80 -0.27 0.90
C SER A 61 -2.59 -0.68 -0.56
N MET A 62 -3.68 -0.87 -1.31
CA MET A 62 -3.65 -1.32 -2.70
C MET A 62 -3.46 -0.18 -3.72
N GLY A 63 -3.17 1.04 -3.26
CA GLY A 63 -2.98 2.21 -4.10
C GLY A 63 -4.27 2.91 -4.54
N GLY A 64 -5.38 2.61 -3.85
CA GLY A 64 -6.65 3.27 -4.04
C GLY A 64 -6.74 4.55 -3.23
N ASN A 65 -6.29 5.67 -3.81
CA ASN A 65 -7.04 6.91 -3.62
C ASN A 65 -7.77 7.20 -4.94
N PRO A 66 -9.10 7.02 -5.00
CA PRO A 66 -9.91 7.39 -6.17
C PRO A 66 -9.97 8.92 -6.41
N MET A 67 -9.47 9.73 -5.47
CA MET A 67 -9.46 11.20 -5.54
C MET A 67 -8.05 11.76 -5.75
N SER A 68 -7.35 11.26 -6.77
CA SER A 68 -6.45 12.13 -7.53
C SER A 68 -7.16 12.43 -8.85
N ASP A 69 -7.18 13.71 -9.23
CA ASP A 69 -8.03 14.37 -10.23
C ASP A 69 -7.97 13.80 -11.66
N GLU A 70 -7.24 12.70 -11.89
CA GLU A 70 -6.98 12.13 -13.22
C GLU A 70 -7.29 10.63 -13.35
N GLY A 71 -7.81 9.95 -12.33
CA GLY A 71 -8.07 8.50 -12.44
C GLY A 71 -6.82 7.65 -12.76
N ALA A 72 -5.63 8.26 -12.66
CA ALA A 72 -4.37 7.65 -12.95
C ALA A 72 -4.00 6.72 -11.79
N ARG A 73 -4.02 5.42 -12.05
CA ARG A 73 -3.47 4.41 -11.14
C ARG A 73 -2.05 4.83 -10.76
N ILE A 74 -1.67 4.65 -9.49
CA ILE A 74 -0.30 4.85 -9.01
C ILE A 74 0.65 4.16 -9.99
N SER A 75 1.37 4.95 -10.77
CA SER A 75 2.26 4.47 -11.81
C SER A 75 3.62 5.09 -11.59
N CYS A 76 4.63 4.24 -11.55
CA CYS A 76 6.02 4.66 -11.64
C CYS A 76 6.59 4.19 -12.98
N ASN A 77 7.64 4.86 -13.44
CA ASN A 77 8.35 4.46 -14.64
C ASN A 77 9.28 3.30 -14.29
N TRP A 78 8.98 2.12 -14.84
CA TRP A 78 9.77 0.91 -14.64
C TRP A 78 10.91 0.82 -15.67
N PRO A 79 12.13 0.37 -15.28
CA PRO A 79 13.20 0.06 -16.20
C PRO A 79 12.79 -1.05 -17.20
N PRO A 80 13.33 -1.05 -18.42
CA PRO A 80 12.98 -2.03 -19.46
C PRO A 80 13.12 -3.49 -19.01
N GLU A 81 14.12 -3.81 -18.19
CA GLU A 81 14.37 -5.14 -17.66
C GLU A 81 13.23 -5.61 -16.75
N ILE A 82 12.71 -4.69 -15.93
CA ILE A 82 11.59 -4.98 -15.03
C ILE A 82 10.28 -5.05 -15.81
N GLN A 83 10.07 -4.19 -16.82
CA GLN A 83 8.90 -4.27 -17.69
C GLN A 83 8.80 -5.62 -18.40
N LYS A 84 9.90 -6.10 -18.99
CA LYS A 84 9.95 -7.45 -19.61
C LYS A 84 9.57 -8.56 -18.63
N LEU A 85 10.06 -8.46 -17.39
CA LEU A 85 9.72 -9.40 -16.32
C LEU A 85 8.24 -9.35 -15.96
N GLN A 86 7.66 -8.14 -15.87
CA GLN A 86 6.24 -7.92 -15.61
C GLN A 86 5.36 -8.49 -16.72
N ASP A 87 5.73 -8.27 -17.99
CA ASP A 87 5.00 -8.75 -19.15
C ASP A 87 5.06 -10.27 -19.27
N SER A 88 6.23 -10.86 -19.05
CA SER A 88 6.42 -12.32 -19.01
C SER A 88 5.54 -12.96 -17.93
N PHE A 89 5.56 -12.43 -16.71
CA PHE A 89 4.71 -12.91 -15.63
C PHE A 89 3.22 -12.73 -15.93
N ARG A 90 2.84 -11.60 -16.52
CA ARG A 90 1.45 -11.33 -16.93
C ARG A 90 0.97 -12.34 -17.97
N ALA A 91 1.78 -12.64 -18.99
CA ALA A 91 1.46 -13.64 -20.00
C ALA A 91 1.26 -15.03 -19.36
N TYR A 92 2.15 -15.42 -18.44
CA TYR A 92 2.02 -16.66 -17.68
C TYR A 92 0.73 -16.69 -16.83
N TYR A 93 0.44 -15.62 -16.09
CA TYR A 93 -0.75 -15.53 -15.23
C TYR A 93 -2.05 -15.63 -16.00
N LEU A 94 -2.14 -14.93 -17.14
CA LEU A 94 -3.38 -14.84 -17.91
C LEU A 94 -3.71 -16.11 -18.68
N LYS A 95 -2.73 -17.00 -18.92
CA LYS A 95 -2.95 -18.29 -19.59
C LYS A 95 -4.10 -19.10 -18.98
N ASP A 96 -4.14 -19.16 -17.64
CA ASP A 96 -5.14 -19.94 -16.90
C ASP A 96 -6.21 -19.06 -16.23
N ARG A 97 -6.11 -17.72 -16.36
CA ARG A 97 -6.96 -16.74 -15.67
C ARG A 97 -7.44 -15.64 -16.60
N ASN A 98 -8.14 -16.06 -17.65
CA ASN A 98 -8.73 -15.17 -18.65
C ASN A 98 -9.69 -14.14 -18.05
N GLY A 99 -9.69 -12.93 -18.61
CA GLY A 99 -10.56 -11.83 -18.19
C GLY A 99 -10.12 -11.08 -16.93
N ARG A 100 -8.95 -11.40 -16.36
CA ARG A 100 -8.38 -10.65 -15.23
C ARG A 100 -7.44 -9.53 -15.69
N MET A 101 -7.29 -8.51 -14.86
CA MET A 101 -6.33 -7.44 -15.05
C MET A 101 -5.37 -7.41 -13.86
N LEU A 102 -4.06 -7.39 -14.14
CA LEU A 102 -3.03 -7.22 -13.13
C LEU A 102 -2.61 -5.75 -13.06
N THR A 103 -2.40 -5.27 -11.84
CA THR A 103 -1.85 -3.94 -11.55
C THR A 103 -0.71 -4.12 -10.55
N TRP A 104 0.47 -3.58 -10.85
CA TRP A 104 1.64 -3.65 -9.97
C TRP A 104 1.58 -2.55 -8.91
N ILE A 105 1.95 -2.89 -7.68
CA ILE A 105 1.84 -2.01 -6.51
C ILE A 105 3.24 -1.82 -5.91
N PRO A 106 4.04 -0.87 -6.42
CA PRO A 106 5.47 -0.77 -6.10
C PRO A 106 5.75 -0.45 -4.63
N HIS A 107 4.88 0.31 -3.94
CA HIS A 107 5.11 0.66 -2.53
C HIS A 107 4.97 -0.51 -1.56
N LEU A 108 4.34 -1.62 -1.97
CA LEU A 108 4.25 -2.85 -1.19
C LEU A 108 5.40 -3.84 -1.47
N GLY A 109 6.19 -3.57 -2.52
CA GLY A 109 7.27 -4.44 -2.95
C GLY A 109 8.61 -4.16 -2.26
N ASN A 110 9.50 -5.14 -2.36
CA ASN A 110 10.90 -5.02 -2.01
C ASN A 110 11.77 -5.77 -3.04
N ALA A 111 13.06 -5.49 -3.03
CA ALA A 111 14.03 -6.13 -3.90
C ALA A 111 15.36 -6.33 -3.16
N ASP A 112 16.04 -7.42 -3.49
CA ASP A 112 17.43 -7.66 -3.12
C ASP A 112 18.32 -7.29 -4.30
N ILE A 113 19.22 -6.32 -4.09
CA ILE A 113 20.16 -5.86 -5.11
C ILE A 113 21.60 -6.04 -4.65
N ARG A 114 22.47 -6.46 -5.56
CA ARG A 114 23.91 -6.48 -5.33
C ARG A 114 24.50 -5.14 -5.77
N CYS A 115 25.13 -4.44 -4.85
CA CYS A 115 25.79 -3.17 -5.11
C CYS A 115 27.31 -3.32 -5.02
N THR A 116 28.00 -2.85 -6.05
CA THR A 116 29.46 -2.84 -6.12
C THR A 116 29.95 -1.41 -5.92
N PHE A 117 30.81 -1.21 -4.92
CA PHE A 117 31.42 0.06 -4.61
C PHE A 117 32.89 0.03 -5.09
N PRO A 118 33.29 0.96 -5.97
CA PRO A 118 34.62 0.94 -6.58
C PRO A 118 35.71 1.24 -5.55
N LYS A 119 36.98 0.94 -5.88
CA LYS A 119 38.11 1.39 -5.06
C LYS A 119 38.13 2.91 -5.00
N VAL A 120 38.35 3.49 -3.82
CA VAL A 120 38.56 4.95 -3.68
C VAL A 120 40.03 5.25 -3.95
N ALA A 121 40.33 6.00 -5.01
CA ALA A 121 41.71 6.23 -5.47
C ALA A 121 42.62 6.88 -4.41
N SER A 122 42.07 7.74 -3.55
CA SER A 122 42.81 8.43 -2.48
C SER A 122 43.15 7.55 -1.27
N GLU A 123 42.66 6.31 -1.21
CA GLU A 123 42.81 5.43 -0.05
C GLU A 123 43.74 4.26 -0.42
N GLU A 124 44.99 4.32 0.05
CA GLU A 124 46.02 3.31 -0.25
C GLU A 124 45.88 2.05 0.62
N SER A 125 45.24 2.15 1.79
CA SER A 125 45.04 1.04 2.73
C SER A 125 43.62 1.01 3.31
N GLY A 126 43.25 -0.10 3.94
CA GLY A 126 41.92 -0.26 4.57
C GLY A 126 40.82 -0.74 3.60
N ALA A 127 39.56 -0.68 4.05
CA ALA A 127 38.46 -1.27 3.29
C ALA A 127 38.14 -0.55 1.96
N LYS A 128 38.47 0.75 1.86
CA LYS A 128 38.22 1.56 0.65
C LYS A 128 39.29 1.41 -0.43
N SER A 129 40.44 0.80 -0.12
CA SER A 129 41.51 0.57 -1.09
C SER A 129 41.22 -0.61 -2.04
N ARG A 130 40.06 -1.25 -1.89
CA ARG A 130 39.57 -2.34 -2.74
C ARG A 130 38.09 -2.17 -3.10
N GLU A 131 37.67 -2.90 -4.12
CA GLU A 131 36.26 -3.07 -4.45
C GLU A 131 35.51 -3.72 -3.28
N ARG A 132 34.30 -3.22 -3.00
CA ARG A 132 33.43 -3.74 -1.94
C ARG A 132 32.09 -4.13 -2.55
N LYS A 133 31.57 -5.31 -2.18
CA LYS A 133 30.27 -5.79 -2.63
C LYS A 133 29.35 -5.95 -1.43
N TYR A 134 28.15 -5.40 -1.53
CA TYR A 134 27.10 -5.49 -0.53
C TYR A 134 25.80 -5.98 -1.18
N GLU A 135 24.98 -6.67 -0.40
CA GLU A 135 23.62 -7.06 -0.76
C GLU A 135 22.65 -6.17 0.02
N LEU A 136 21.87 -5.36 -0.69
CA LEU A 136 20.88 -4.45 -0.12
C LEU A 136 19.49 -5.03 -0.30
N ASN A 137 18.77 -5.25 0.80
CA ASN A 137 17.33 -5.44 0.79
C ASN A 137 16.67 -4.06 0.91
N VAL A 138 15.98 -3.62 -0.13
CA VAL A 138 15.43 -2.26 -0.29
C VAL A 138 13.97 -2.31 -0.72
N SER A 139 13.22 -1.22 -0.55
CA SER A 139 11.88 -1.12 -1.17
C SER A 139 12.00 -1.11 -2.70
N THR A 140 10.94 -1.46 -3.42
CA THR A 140 10.96 -1.38 -4.89
C THR A 140 11.27 0.03 -5.39
N TYR A 141 10.74 1.08 -4.75
CA TYR A 141 11.11 2.46 -5.08
C TYR A 141 12.61 2.74 -4.86
N ALA A 142 13.21 2.24 -3.79
CA ALA A 142 14.65 2.42 -3.55
C ALA A 142 15.48 1.68 -4.61
N MET A 143 15.06 0.49 -5.06
CA MET A 143 15.67 -0.20 -6.19
C MET A 143 15.63 0.67 -7.45
N LEU A 144 14.46 1.22 -7.79
CA LEU A 144 14.29 2.10 -8.97
C LEU A 144 15.20 3.33 -8.90
N VAL A 145 15.26 3.99 -7.74
CA VAL A 145 16.15 5.14 -7.52
C VAL A 145 17.62 4.75 -7.70
N LEU A 146 18.06 3.62 -7.13
CA LEU A 146 19.45 3.19 -7.21
C LEU A 146 19.87 2.81 -8.63
N LEU A 147 18.97 2.25 -9.43
CA LEU A 147 19.26 1.91 -10.82
C LEU A 147 19.57 3.14 -11.69
N LEU A 148 19.01 4.32 -11.38
CA LEU A 148 19.32 5.57 -12.11
C LEU A 148 20.79 5.96 -12.01
N PHE A 149 21.49 5.56 -10.93
CA PHE A 149 22.89 5.91 -10.72
C PHE A 149 23.86 5.02 -11.49
N ASN A 150 23.39 3.96 -12.14
CA ASN A 150 24.24 3.11 -12.99
C ASN A 150 24.60 3.79 -14.32
N ASP A 151 23.80 4.76 -14.77
CA ASP A 151 24.00 5.48 -16.04
C ASP A 151 24.77 6.79 -15.86
N LEU A 152 25.27 7.06 -14.64
CA LEU A 152 25.98 8.28 -14.29
C LEU A 152 27.48 8.04 -14.14
N GLU A 153 28.26 9.08 -14.38
CA GLU A 153 29.69 9.08 -14.09
C GLU A 153 29.96 9.24 -12.58
N ASP A 154 31.16 8.80 -12.16
CA ASP A 154 31.58 8.89 -10.76
C ASP A 154 31.58 10.35 -10.27
N GLY A 155 30.80 10.61 -9.22
CA GLY A 155 30.69 11.93 -8.59
C GLY A 155 29.61 12.83 -9.17
N GLU A 156 28.86 12.39 -10.18
CA GLU A 156 27.69 13.10 -10.67
C GLU A 156 26.56 13.13 -9.64
N TRP A 157 25.71 14.16 -9.75
CA TRP A 157 24.61 14.41 -8.83
C TRP A 157 23.29 14.50 -9.60
N LEU A 158 22.27 13.79 -9.13
CA LEU A 158 20.90 13.92 -9.61
C LEU A 158 20.07 14.76 -8.65
N ALA A 159 19.30 15.71 -9.19
CA ALA A 159 18.38 16.50 -8.40
C ALA A 159 17.16 15.68 -7.94
N PHE A 160 16.59 16.02 -6.78
CA PHE A 160 15.38 15.41 -6.26
C PHE A 160 14.23 15.46 -7.28
N ASP A 161 14.04 16.61 -7.91
CA ASP A 161 12.98 16.83 -8.89
C ASP A 161 13.19 16.03 -10.18
N GLU A 162 14.45 15.86 -10.58
CA GLU A 162 14.81 15.03 -11.74
C GLU A 162 14.53 13.55 -11.47
N ILE A 163 14.88 13.03 -10.28
CA ILE A 163 14.55 11.66 -9.87
C ILE A 163 13.02 11.47 -9.85
N ARG A 164 12.28 12.47 -9.35
CA ARG A 164 10.81 12.44 -9.31
C ARG A 164 10.21 12.37 -10.71
N GLU A 165 10.69 13.19 -11.63
CA GLU A 165 10.22 13.22 -13.02
C GLU A 165 10.54 11.91 -13.75
N ARG A 166 11.79 11.43 -13.64
CA ARG A 166 12.23 10.20 -14.30
C ARG A 166 11.45 8.97 -13.82
N LEU A 167 11.10 8.88 -12.54
CA LEU A 167 10.46 7.70 -11.95
C LEU A 167 8.96 7.84 -11.72
N ASN A 168 8.40 9.05 -11.80
CA ASN A 168 7.01 9.36 -11.48
C ASN A 168 6.56 8.86 -10.08
N ILE A 169 7.45 8.95 -9.08
CA ILE A 169 7.14 8.54 -7.70
C ILE A 169 6.48 9.71 -6.96
N PRO A 170 5.39 9.50 -6.19
CA PRO A 170 4.80 10.55 -5.35
C PRO A 170 5.82 11.19 -4.41
N GLU A 171 5.80 12.51 -4.26
CA GLU A 171 6.84 13.26 -3.53
C GLU A 171 7.08 12.73 -2.12
N LYS A 172 6.01 12.46 -1.36
CA LYS A 172 6.08 11.90 0.00
C LYS A 172 6.78 10.55 0.03
N GLU A 173 6.48 9.69 -0.95
CA GLU A 173 7.10 8.37 -1.09
C GLU A 173 8.56 8.45 -1.55
N LEU A 174 8.87 9.37 -2.47
CA LEU A 174 10.24 9.61 -2.91
C LEU A 174 11.11 10.14 -1.76
N SER A 175 10.61 11.11 -0.99
CA SER A 175 11.30 11.66 0.17
C SER A 175 11.66 10.57 1.18
N ARG A 176 10.68 9.71 1.53
CA ARG A 176 10.86 8.57 2.43
C ARG A 176 11.85 7.55 1.86
N THR A 177 11.76 7.27 0.57
CA THR A 177 12.63 6.33 -0.14
C THR A 177 14.07 6.82 -0.09
N LEU A 178 14.34 8.06 -0.53
CA LEU A 178 15.67 8.67 -0.50
C LEU A 178 16.23 8.76 0.92
N MET A 179 15.39 9.07 1.91
CA MET A 179 15.81 9.10 3.31
C MET A 179 16.33 7.74 3.79
N SER A 180 15.72 6.64 3.35
CA SER A 180 16.12 5.27 3.77
C SER A 180 17.50 4.83 3.26
N ILE A 181 17.93 5.37 2.11
CA ILE A 181 19.18 5.02 1.42
C ILE A 181 20.25 6.13 1.47
N SER A 182 19.95 7.29 2.05
CA SER A 182 20.91 8.39 2.25
C SER A 182 21.08 8.80 3.72
N GLY A 183 20.06 8.60 4.57
CA GLY A 183 20.08 9.02 5.96
C GLY A 183 20.93 8.11 6.85
N PRO A 184 20.45 6.88 7.16
CA PRO A 184 21.07 6.02 8.16
C PRO A 184 22.49 5.58 7.76
N PRO A 185 23.50 5.68 8.65
CA PRO A 185 24.87 5.27 8.35
C PRO A 185 25.00 3.83 7.84
N LYS A 186 24.14 2.92 8.31
CA LYS A 186 24.12 1.50 7.92
C LYS A 186 23.69 1.24 6.47
N SER A 187 23.00 2.20 5.86
CA SER A 187 22.40 2.08 4.52
C SER A 187 22.62 3.33 3.67
N ARG A 188 23.58 4.17 4.03
CA ARG A 188 23.94 5.42 3.32
C ARG A 188 24.71 5.12 2.04
N VAL A 189 24.00 4.57 1.07
CA VAL A 189 24.54 4.27 -0.25
C VAL A 189 24.47 5.48 -1.18
N LEU A 190 23.67 6.50 -0.83
CA LEU A 190 23.65 7.81 -1.48
C LEU A 190 24.12 8.92 -0.53
N LEU A 191 24.76 9.94 -1.10
CA LEU A 191 25.06 11.22 -0.46
C LEU A 191 23.93 12.21 -0.76
N LYS A 192 23.76 13.23 0.09
CA LYS A 192 22.74 14.28 -0.04
C LYS A 192 23.38 15.66 0.08
N LYS A 193 22.97 16.61 -0.76
CA LYS A 193 23.25 18.06 -0.62
C LYS A 193 22.10 18.90 -1.19
N PRO A 194 21.85 20.13 -0.72
CA PRO A 194 22.31 20.68 0.54
C PRO A 194 21.59 20.02 1.74
N GLY A 195 21.83 20.52 2.95
CA GLY A 195 21.13 20.08 4.14
C GLY A 195 21.78 18.91 4.89
N LYS A 196 21.22 18.59 6.05
CA LYS A 196 21.75 17.53 6.92
C LYS A 196 21.23 16.17 6.49
N VAL A 197 22.03 15.15 6.72
CA VAL A 197 21.69 13.75 6.43
C VAL A 197 20.46 13.25 7.20
N ASN A 198 20.10 13.90 8.31
CA ASN A 198 18.94 13.55 9.13
C ASN A 198 17.66 14.28 8.70
N GLU A 199 17.73 15.26 7.79
CA GLU A 199 16.58 16.01 7.31
C GLU A 199 15.93 15.29 6.14
N ALA A 200 14.59 15.27 6.13
CA ALA A 200 13.81 14.68 5.04
C ALA A 200 14.24 15.30 3.69
N PRO A 201 14.53 14.47 2.67
CA PRO A 201 14.72 14.92 1.30
C PRO A 201 13.54 15.72 0.77
N LYS A 202 13.82 16.77 0.00
CA LYS A 202 12.81 17.65 -0.61
C LYS A 202 13.31 18.23 -1.93
N SER A 203 12.43 18.92 -2.65
CA SER A 203 12.79 19.70 -3.84
C SER A 203 13.97 20.65 -3.54
N GLY A 204 14.89 20.75 -4.49
CA GLY A 204 16.17 21.45 -4.34
C GLY A 204 17.32 20.63 -3.73
N ASP A 205 17.04 19.46 -3.14
CA ASP A 205 18.09 18.51 -2.76
C ASP A 205 18.63 17.77 -3.99
N SER A 206 19.85 17.23 -3.87
CA SER A 206 20.54 16.46 -4.88
C SER A 206 21.27 15.29 -4.24
N PHE A 207 21.40 14.20 -5.00
CA PHE A 207 21.93 12.93 -4.53
C PHE A 207 23.04 12.43 -5.44
N SER A 208 24.04 11.77 -4.87
CA SER A 208 25.14 11.14 -5.61
C SER A 208 25.47 9.79 -5.00
N PHE A 209 26.03 8.87 -5.79
CA PHE A 209 26.46 7.57 -5.31
C PHE A 209 27.59 7.71 -4.28
N ASN A 210 27.41 7.08 -3.11
CA ASN A 210 28.42 7.10 -2.06
C ASN A 210 29.49 6.03 -2.30
N ALA A 211 30.43 6.28 -3.23
CA ALA A 211 31.56 5.39 -3.49
C ALA A 211 32.39 5.10 -2.21
N GLY A 212 32.37 6.00 -1.23
CA GLY A 212 33.06 5.85 0.06
C GLY A 212 32.33 4.97 1.08
N PHE A 213 31.17 4.41 0.77
CA PHE A 213 30.34 3.64 1.69
C PHE A 213 31.05 2.38 2.21
N ILE A 214 30.91 2.13 3.52
CA ILE A 214 31.41 0.92 4.18
C ILE A 214 30.36 0.44 5.15
N SER A 215 30.01 -0.83 5.05
CA SER A 215 29.23 -1.53 6.06
C SER A 215 30.06 -2.59 6.79
N LYS A 216 29.72 -2.83 8.06
CA LYS A 216 30.24 -3.96 8.84
C LYS A 216 29.67 -5.30 8.38
N THR A 217 28.51 -5.29 7.72
CA THR A 217 27.82 -6.49 7.24
C THR A 217 27.69 -6.47 5.72
N VAL A 218 27.80 -7.64 5.09
CA VAL A 218 27.61 -7.81 3.64
C VAL A 218 26.13 -7.60 3.28
N LYS A 219 25.23 -8.17 4.08
CA LYS A 219 23.77 -8.00 3.93
C LYS A 219 23.30 -6.80 4.73
N ILE A 220 22.58 -5.91 4.09
CA ILE A 220 22.12 -4.64 4.64
C ILE A 220 20.63 -4.51 4.34
N LYS A 221 19.84 -4.21 5.38
CA LYS A 221 18.43 -3.85 5.22
C LYS A 221 18.28 -2.33 5.23
N ALA A 222 17.98 -1.76 4.06
CA ALA A 222 17.63 -0.36 3.91
C ALA A 222 16.10 -0.25 3.74
N GLN A 223 15.39 -0.62 4.80
CA GLN A 223 13.95 -0.49 4.83
C GLN A 223 13.58 1.00 4.97
N ALA A 224 12.55 1.42 4.24
CA ALA A 224 11.93 2.72 4.44
C ALA A 224 11.71 2.96 5.95
N ILE A 225 12.07 4.16 6.42
CA ILE A 225 11.83 4.54 7.82
C ILE A 225 10.33 4.39 8.07
N GLY A 226 9.96 3.46 8.96
CA GLY A 226 8.56 3.04 9.18
C GLY A 226 8.12 1.88 8.27
N GLY A 227 8.78 0.73 8.36
CA GLY A 227 8.34 -0.51 7.70
C GLY A 227 6.87 -0.84 8.01
N ILE A 228 6.19 -1.44 7.01
CA ILE A 228 4.74 -1.71 6.98
C ILE A 228 4.23 -2.45 8.23
N SER A 229 5.06 -3.25 8.90
CA SER A 229 4.67 -4.06 10.06
C SER A 229 4.63 -3.31 11.40
N ASN A 230 5.24 -2.12 11.51
CA ASN A 230 5.36 -1.36 12.77
C ASN A 230 4.91 0.10 12.64
N ARG A 231 4.19 0.42 11.57
CA ARG A 231 3.71 1.77 11.33
C ARG A 231 2.46 2.00 12.21
N VAL A 232 2.59 2.85 13.21
CA VAL A 232 1.42 3.61 13.71
C VAL A 232 0.96 4.41 12.49
N GLU A 233 -0.31 4.26 12.08
CA GLU A 233 -0.90 5.08 11.02
C GLU A 233 -0.53 6.54 11.28
N GLY A 234 -0.03 7.25 10.24
CA GLY A 234 0.15 8.70 10.39
C GLY A 234 -1.20 9.34 10.71
N ASP A 235 -1.22 10.48 11.40
CA ASP A 235 -2.48 11.10 11.84
C ASP A 235 -3.50 11.28 10.70
N ASP A 236 -3.04 11.58 9.48
CA ASP A 236 -3.89 11.65 8.28
C ASP A 236 -4.43 10.28 7.84
N GLU A 237 -3.57 9.25 7.80
CA GLU A 237 -3.96 7.87 7.43
C GLU A 237 -4.99 7.32 8.44
N ARG A 238 -4.76 7.58 9.73
CA ARG A 238 -5.67 7.18 10.81
C ARG A 238 -7.02 7.86 10.67
N LYS A 239 -7.02 9.17 10.41
CA LYS A 239 -8.26 9.94 10.22
C LYS A 239 -9.06 9.41 9.03
N GLU A 240 -8.41 9.12 7.90
CA GLU A 240 -9.07 8.53 6.73
C GLU A 240 -9.65 7.14 7.05
N THR A 241 -8.90 6.30 7.77
CA THR A 241 -9.37 4.98 8.25
C THR A 241 -10.59 5.13 9.17
N GLU A 242 -10.58 6.08 10.10
CA GLU A 242 -11.70 6.37 11.01
C GLU A 242 -12.94 6.85 10.24
N GLU A 243 -12.78 7.77 9.27
CA GLU A 243 -13.87 8.27 8.43
C GLU A 243 -14.54 7.15 7.62
N ARG A 244 -13.76 6.28 6.93
CA ARG A 244 -14.33 5.13 6.21
C ARG A 244 -15.02 4.13 7.13
N ASN A 245 -14.48 3.90 8.32
CA ASN A 245 -15.12 3.04 9.30
C ASN A 245 -16.49 3.58 9.73
N ASP A 246 -16.59 4.90 9.93
CA ASP A 246 -17.85 5.54 10.27
C ASP A 246 -18.85 5.54 9.12
N GLU A 247 -18.41 5.73 7.87
CA GLU A 247 -19.26 5.52 6.69
C GLU A 247 -19.80 4.09 6.61
N HIS A 248 -18.93 3.08 6.81
CA HIS A 248 -19.34 1.68 6.82
C HIS A 248 -20.36 1.41 7.93
N ARG A 249 -20.12 1.90 9.15
CA ARG A 249 -21.07 1.81 10.25
C ARG A 249 -22.40 2.50 9.90
N GLY A 250 -22.37 3.64 9.21
CA GLY A 250 -23.55 4.34 8.71
C GLY A 250 -24.37 3.50 7.74
N ASN A 251 -23.73 2.85 6.77
CA ASN A 251 -24.40 1.98 5.80
C ASN A 251 -25.00 0.73 6.47
N VAL A 252 -24.31 0.16 7.46
CA VAL A 252 -24.83 -0.94 8.27
C VAL A 252 -26.04 -0.47 9.10
N MET A 253 -25.99 0.73 9.69
CA MET A 253 -27.14 1.32 10.40
C MET A 253 -28.35 1.48 9.48
N ASP A 254 -28.18 2.05 8.28
CA ASP A 254 -29.28 2.20 7.31
C ASP A 254 -29.95 0.85 7.03
N THR A 255 -29.13 -0.17 6.77
CA THR A 255 -29.63 -1.51 6.47
C THR A 255 -30.46 -2.07 7.63
N VAL A 256 -30.03 -1.84 8.88
CA VAL A 256 -30.76 -2.27 10.08
C VAL A 256 -32.06 -1.47 10.24
N ILE A 257 -32.00 -0.14 10.12
CA ILE A 257 -33.16 0.76 10.25
C ILE A 257 -34.23 0.39 9.22
N VAL A 258 -33.87 0.29 7.94
CA VAL A 258 -34.79 -0.09 6.86
C VAL A 258 -35.40 -1.46 7.11
N ARG A 259 -34.62 -2.44 7.57
CA ARG A 259 -35.14 -3.79 7.89
C ARG A 259 -36.14 -3.79 9.05
N ILE A 260 -35.86 -3.04 10.13
CA ILE A 260 -36.80 -2.89 11.26
C ILE A 260 -38.08 -2.19 10.80
N MET A 261 -37.94 -1.05 10.14
CA MET A 261 -39.07 -0.25 9.67
C MET A 261 -39.92 -0.99 8.64
N LYS A 262 -39.30 -1.76 7.73
CA LYS A 262 -40.02 -2.62 6.78
C LYS A 262 -40.89 -3.68 7.47
N ALA A 263 -40.42 -4.22 8.60
CA ALA A 263 -41.14 -5.24 9.37
C ALA A 263 -42.23 -4.63 10.27
N ARG A 264 -41.95 -3.49 10.91
CA ARG A 264 -42.87 -2.82 11.87
C ARG A 264 -43.90 -1.92 11.20
N LYS A 265 -43.61 -1.42 9.99
CA LYS A 265 -44.38 -0.42 9.21
C LYS A 265 -44.47 0.95 9.86
N GLU A 266 -44.81 1.02 11.14
CA GLU A 266 -44.77 2.25 11.95
C GLU A 266 -44.01 1.98 13.25
N PHE A 267 -43.14 2.90 13.66
CA PHE A 267 -42.33 2.70 14.87
C PHE A 267 -41.91 4.01 15.52
N SER A 268 -42.02 4.08 16.85
CA SER A 268 -41.63 5.28 17.59
C SER A 268 -40.10 5.46 17.59
N HIS A 269 -39.63 6.69 17.64
CA HIS A 269 -38.20 7.00 17.61
C HIS A 269 -37.43 6.30 18.73
N GLN A 270 -37.96 6.31 19.95
CA GLN A 270 -37.29 5.69 21.10
C GLN A 270 -37.16 4.17 20.93
N GLN A 271 -38.21 3.51 20.44
CA GLN A 271 -38.19 2.07 20.20
C GLN A 271 -37.26 1.71 19.03
N LEU A 272 -37.28 2.50 17.95
CA LEU A 272 -36.39 2.32 16.81
C LEU A 272 -34.93 2.39 17.24
N VAL A 273 -34.56 3.45 17.98
CA VAL A 273 -33.19 3.63 18.48
C VAL A 273 -32.77 2.46 19.37
N ALA A 274 -33.64 2.03 20.30
CA ALA A 274 -33.34 0.91 21.19
C ALA A 274 -33.15 -0.42 20.44
N GLU A 275 -34.00 -0.71 19.45
CA GLU A 275 -33.90 -1.94 18.67
C GLU A 275 -32.66 -1.94 17.76
N VAL A 276 -32.33 -0.80 17.15
CA VAL A 276 -31.09 -0.64 16.37
C VAL A 276 -29.86 -0.86 17.26
N ILE A 277 -29.83 -0.28 18.47
CA ILE A 277 -28.74 -0.49 19.44
C ILE A 277 -28.60 -1.97 19.79
N SER A 278 -29.72 -2.62 20.10
CA SER A 278 -29.73 -4.05 20.45
C SER A 278 -29.13 -4.91 19.33
N GLN A 279 -29.57 -4.72 18.08
CA GLN A 279 -29.08 -5.52 16.94
C GLN A 279 -27.61 -5.25 16.57
N LEU A 280 -27.10 -4.04 16.85
CA LEU A 280 -25.73 -3.64 16.47
C LEU A 280 -24.70 -3.80 17.58
N SER A 281 -25.12 -3.87 18.84
CA SER A 281 -24.26 -3.94 20.02
C SER A 281 -23.19 -5.05 19.97
N GLN A 282 -23.50 -6.17 19.31
CA GLN A 282 -22.57 -7.30 19.12
C GLN A 282 -21.45 -7.01 18.10
N ARG A 283 -21.60 -5.96 17.27
CA ARG A 283 -20.63 -5.59 16.23
C ARG A 283 -19.86 -4.32 16.58
N PHE A 284 -20.56 -3.29 17.07
CA PHE A 284 -19.97 -2.03 17.52
C PHE A 284 -20.97 -1.26 18.40
N GLN A 285 -20.48 -0.29 19.17
CA GLN A 285 -21.34 0.59 19.96
C GLN A 285 -21.92 1.71 19.06
N PRO A 286 -23.24 1.76 18.82
CA PRO A 286 -23.84 2.74 17.91
C PRO A 286 -23.79 4.16 18.47
N ASN A 287 -23.30 5.11 17.67
CA ASN A 287 -23.38 6.53 18.01
C ASN A 287 -24.79 7.07 17.73
N ILE A 288 -25.46 7.60 18.75
CA ILE A 288 -26.84 8.10 18.66
C ILE A 288 -26.95 9.30 17.71
N ASN A 289 -25.97 10.20 17.69
CA ASN A 289 -25.97 11.35 16.79
C ASN A 289 -25.84 10.91 15.33
N MET A 290 -25.01 9.91 15.06
CA MET A 290 -24.92 9.32 13.72
C MET A 290 -26.25 8.67 13.32
N MET A 291 -26.88 7.92 14.23
CA MET A 291 -28.17 7.28 13.98
C MET A 291 -29.27 8.29 13.63
N LYS A 292 -29.34 9.42 14.35
CA LYS A 292 -30.28 10.51 14.01
C LYS A 292 -30.05 11.03 12.59
N ARG A 293 -28.79 11.33 12.23
CA ARG A 293 -28.43 11.77 10.87
C ARG A 293 -28.82 10.75 9.79
N ARG A 294 -28.65 9.46 10.07
CA ARG A 294 -29.05 8.38 9.14
C ARG A 294 -30.56 8.28 8.99
N ILE A 295 -31.34 8.47 10.06
CA ILE A 295 -32.81 8.51 9.98
C ILE A 295 -33.26 9.69 9.11
N GLU A 296 -32.70 10.89 9.30
CA GLU A 296 -33.02 12.04 8.44
C GLU A 296 -32.70 11.75 6.96
N SER A 297 -31.51 11.20 6.68
CA SER A 297 -31.12 10.83 5.32
C SER A 297 -32.07 9.79 4.69
N LEU A 298 -32.60 8.85 5.48
CA LEU A 298 -33.59 7.89 5.00
C LEU A 298 -34.97 8.52 4.76
N ILE A 299 -35.31 9.60 5.47
CA ILE A 299 -36.52 10.39 5.19
C ILE A 299 -36.35 11.18 3.89
N GLU A 300 -35.22 11.88 3.72
CA GLU A 300 -34.89 12.62 2.50
C GLU A 300 -34.87 11.74 1.25
N ARG A 301 -34.49 10.47 1.41
CA ARG A 301 -34.48 9.44 0.34
C ARG A 301 -35.81 8.69 0.20
N GLU A 302 -36.86 9.15 0.86
CA GLU A 302 -38.22 8.61 0.79
C GLU A 302 -38.34 7.13 1.21
N TYR A 303 -37.43 6.63 2.06
CA TYR A 303 -37.59 5.31 2.69
C TYR A 303 -38.51 5.38 3.91
N LEU A 304 -38.54 6.53 4.59
CA LEU A 304 -39.32 6.78 5.81
C LEU A 304 -40.04 8.13 5.70
N GLU A 305 -41.13 8.29 6.45
CA GLU A 305 -41.75 9.60 6.71
C GLU A 305 -42.03 9.79 8.20
N ARG A 306 -42.23 11.04 8.63
CA ARG A 306 -42.70 11.37 9.98
C ARG A 306 -44.21 11.34 10.00
N ILE A 307 -44.78 10.80 11.07
CA ILE A 307 -46.23 10.87 11.32
C ILE A 307 -46.50 12.10 12.19
N ASP A 308 -46.94 13.20 11.58
CA ASP A 308 -47.15 14.48 12.27
C ASP A 308 -48.25 14.43 13.35
N GLU A 309 -49.25 13.55 13.17
CA GLU A 309 -50.38 13.38 14.08
C GLU A 309 -50.07 12.44 15.27
N ALA A 310 -48.86 11.88 15.36
CA ALA A 310 -48.51 10.95 16.42
C ALA A 310 -48.23 11.67 17.75
N ALA A 311 -48.71 11.08 18.86
CA ALA A 311 -48.49 11.60 20.22
C ALA A 311 -47.00 11.63 20.64
N VAL A 312 -46.17 10.81 19.99
CA VAL A 312 -44.71 10.77 20.15
C VAL A 312 -44.03 10.73 18.79
N PRO A 313 -42.78 11.20 18.65
CA PRO A 313 -42.06 11.12 17.38
C PRO A 313 -42.07 9.70 16.81
N THR A 314 -42.73 9.53 15.69
CA THR A 314 -43.01 8.22 15.07
C THR A 314 -42.73 8.30 13.57
N TYR A 315 -42.18 7.21 13.04
CA TYR A 315 -41.84 7.08 11.63
C TYR A 315 -42.73 6.03 10.96
N ARG A 316 -43.04 6.22 9.68
CA ARG A 316 -43.68 5.22 8.81
C ARG A 316 -42.72 4.81 7.69
N TYR A 317 -42.75 3.55 7.30
CA TYR A 317 -41.99 3.02 6.16
C TYR A 317 -42.75 3.20 4.84
N LEU A 318 -42.07 3.73 3.81
CA LEU A 318 -42.68 4.11 2.53
C LEU A 318 -42.40 3.16 1.36
N ALA A 319 -41.35 2.34 1.45
CA ALA A 319 -40.87 1.47 0.36
C ALA A 319 -41.30 -0.01 0.47
#